data_AF-A0A951EYL1-F1
#
_entry.id   AF-A0A951EYL1-F1
#
_cell.length_a   1.000
_cell.length_b   1.000
_cell.length_c   1.000
_cell.angle_alpha   90.00
_cell.angle_beta   90.00
_cell.angle_gamma   90.00
#
_symmetry.space_group_name_H-M   'P 1'
#
loop_
_entity.id
_entity.type
_entity.pdbx_description
1 polymer ?
#
loop_
_entity_poly.entity_id
_entity_poly.type
_entity_poly.pdbx_seq_one_letter_code
_entity_poly.pdbx_strand_id
1 'polypeptide(L)'
;FEGNPAAYQTRSGEMFFGNKLGLTSFWPDQIVEKPLVPPVVLTGFSLLNLPVAPGRGSPLTDSITFTRSLTLSHRQNMFSFEFAALSYLDPPRNQYRYMLEGLDDSWIPVDSDHRVATFTTLPAGSYTLRVQGSNNRGAWNEQGIALQLKILPPLWGTWWFRTLLGAAVLALLGAAYQYRMWQVQQESRRLRDVIETIPAYVWSAQPDGFVDFFNRRWLEFTGFSENQALGWGWAEALHPEDRAGLVESWQAAIASGKALEAGARMRSADGQYRWLLFRSVPQRDRSGKIVKWYGKSMDITELKRAEEERERLHELESDLAHVNRVSMMGELAASVAHEVNQPLAGIVSNGGACLRWLAREVPNLEEAREAAQRIVRDGKRAGEVIARIRAMTKRAVTPKEKLDPNETIREVLALVADEAKKNSVTIQTQFADDLSCVAGDRVQLQQVLLNLVMNAIQAMSGVSDRARELVISTRNIEQDQVKVTVEDSGTGLDPEKIARIFEPFYTTKSSGMGMGLSICRSIIKTHGGSLWATANDGPGASFHFTLPKYQGDEKNAGAAAD
;
A
#
# COMPACT_ATOMS: atom_id res chain seq x y z
N PHE A 1 121.66 6.90 -42.72
CA PHE A 1 122.11 6.89 -44.12
C PHE A 1 123.07 8.04 -44.31
N GLU A 2 124.29 7.70 -44.73
CA GLU A 2 125.52 8.49 -44.71
C GLU A 2 125.49 9.72 -45.62
N GLY A 3 125.97 10.85 -45.09
CA GLY A 3 126.10 12.12 -45.82
C GLY A 3 126.13 13.30 -44.84
N ASN A 4 127.34 13.68 -44.40
CA ASN A 4 127.62 14.79 -43.48
C ASN A 4 126.85 16.08 -43.87
N PRO A 5 126.40 16.88 -42.89
CA PRO A 5 126.83 18.27 -42.98
C PRO A 5 127.33 18.77 -41.63
N ALA A 6 128.56 19.25 -41.66
CA ALA A 6 129.23 20.12 -40.70
C ALA A 6 128.25 20.83 -39.74
N ALA A 7 127.99 20.20 -38.60
CA ALA A 7 127.40 20.85 -37.45
C ALA A 7 128.55 21.29 -36.54
N TYR A 8 128.60 22.58 -36.23
CA TYR A 8 129.64 23.12 -35.36
C TYR A 8 128.97 23.79 -34.16
N GLN A 9 129.35 23.37 -32.95
CA GLN A 9 128.91 24.01 -31.71
C GLN A 9 130.04 24.89 -31.18
N THR A 10 129.75 26.16 -30.94
CA THR A 10 130.72 27.09 -30.33
C THR A 10 130.89 26.77 -28.84
N ARG A 11 132.04 27.17 -28.25
CA ARG A 11 132.27 27.04 -26.80
C ARG A 11 131.23 27.74 -25.94
N SER A 12 130.53 28.71 -26.50
CA SER A 12 129.47 29.44 -25.80
C SER A 12 128.12 28.72 -25.86
N GLY A 13 127.90 27.76 -26.77
CA GLY A 13 126.70 26.92 -26.82
C GLY A 13 125.88 26.99 -28.13
N GLU A 14 126.18 27.92 -29.05
CA GLU A 14 125.48 28.11 -30.32
C GLU A 14 125.78 26.99 -31.32
N MET A 15 124.76 26.43 -31.96
CA MET A 15 124.91 25.42 -33.00
C MET A 15 124.70 26.00 -34.39
N PHE A 16 125.62 25.66 -35.31
CA PHE A 16 125.59 26.04 -36.72
C PHE A 16 125.37 24.83 -37.60
N PHE A 17 124.50 24.97 -38.59
CA PHE A 17 124.21 23.95 -39.60
C PHE A 17 124.34 24.56 -41.00
N GLY A 18 125.12 23.90 -41.86
CA GLY A 18 125.22 24.28 -43.27
C GLY A 18 123.99 23.83 -44.05
N ASN A 19 123.41 24.72 -44.86
CA ASN A 19 122.32 24.42 -45.77
C ASN A 19 122.57 24.98 -47.18
N LYS A 20 121.67 24.70 -48.14
CA LYS A 20 121.81 25.12 -49.55
C LYS A 20 121.76 26.65 -49.77
N LEU A 21 121.38 27.43 -48.75
CA LEU A 21 121.22 28.88 -48.79
C LEU A 21 122.24 29.62 -47.91
N GLY A 22 123.15 28.91 -47.24
CA GLY A 22 124.18 29.48 -46.37
C GLY A 22 124.34 28.71 -45.05
N LEU A 23 124.58 29.44 -43.96
CA LEU A 23 124.78 28.90 -42.62
C LEU A 23 123.59 29.31 -41.74
N THR A 24 122.91 28.36 -41.10
CA THR A 24 121.87 28.64 -40.10
C THR A 24 122.43 28.40 -38.72
N SER A 25 122.36 29.39 -37.84
CA SER A 25 122.72 29.23 -36.43
C SER A 25 121.50 29.32 -35.53
N PHE A 26 121.50 28.57 -34.44
CA PHE A 26 120.57 28.76 -33.35
C PHE A 26 121.21 28.37 -32.03
N TRP A 27 120.72 28.98 -30.96
CA TRP A 27 121.09 28.64 -29.59
C TRP A 27 120.11 27.60 -29.07
N PRO A 28 120.53 26.34 -28.85
CA PRO A 28 119.63 25.29 -28.34
C PRO A 28 118.97 25.71 -27.03
N ASP A 29 119.74 26.39 -26.17
CA ASP A 29 119.33 26.87 -24.86
C ASP A 29 118.34 28.05 -24.92
N GLN A 30 118.18 28.69 -26.08
CA GLN A 30 117.24 29.79 -26.31
C GLN A 30 116.02 29.38 -27.15
N ILE A 31 115.87 28.10 -27.50
CA ILE A 31 114.62 27.61 -28.09
C ILE A 31 113.55 27.63 -26.99
N VAL A 32 112.78 28.71 -26.94
CA VAL A 32 111.61 28.82 -26.07
C VAL A 32 110.44 28.13 -26.75
N GLU A 33 110.20 26.86 -26.43
CA GLU A 33 108.97 26.17 -26.81
C GLU A 33 107.80 26.79 -26.03
N LYS A 34 106.99 27.62 -26.70
CA LYS A 34 105.78 28.17 -26.08
C LYS A 34 104.74 27.05 -25.96
N PRO A 35 104.26 26.69 -24.75
CA PRO A 35 103.23 25.68 -24.60
C PRO A 35 101.96 26.16 -25.32
N LEU A 36 101.55 25.43 -26.36
CA LEU A 36 100.30 25.68 -27.05
C LEU A 36 99.16 25.20 -26.14
N VAL A 37 98.39 26.14 -25.59
CA VAL A 37 97.17 25.84 -24.84
C VAL A 37 96.10 25.40 -25.85
N PRO A 38 95.62 24.14 -25.81
CA PRO A 38 94.70 23.65 -26.82
C PRO A 38 93.28 24.19 -26.59
N PRO A 39 92.55 24.61 -27.63
CA PRO A 39 91.12 24.89 -27.50
C PRO A 39 90.37 23.59 -27.18
N VAL A 40 89.39 23.70 -26.27
CA VAL A 40 88.54 22.58 -25.85
C VAL A 40 87.18 22.73 -26.53
N VAL A 41 86.69 21.65 -27.13
CA VAL A 41 85.41 21.61 -27.83
C VAL A 41 84.58 20.44 -27.34
N LEU A 42 83.26 20.62 -27.32
CA LEU A 42 82.31 19.51 -27.20
C LEU A 42 82.17 18.85 -28.57
N THR A 43 82.41 17.55 -28.64
CA THR A 43 82.42 16.76 -29.89
C THR A 43 81.16 15.92 -30.06
N GLY A 44 80.49 15.57 -28.95
CA GLY A 44 79.34 14.68 -28.97
C GLY A 44 78.36 14.98 -27.84
N PHE A 45 77.09 14.70 -28.09
CA PHE A 45 76.05 14.69 -27.08
C PHE A 45 75.15 13.47 -27.32
N SER A 46 74.95 12.69 -26.27
CA SER A 46 74.15 11.48 -26.31
C SER A 46 73.03 11.54 -25.29
N LEU A 47 71.84 11.07 -25.68
CA LEU A 47 70.70 10.86 -24.81
C LEU A 47 70.40 9.37 -24.74
N LEU A 48 70.26 8.82 -23.53
CA LEU A 48 70.03 7.38 -23.33
C LEU A 48 71.07 6.51 -24.07
N ASN A 49 72.34 6.94 -24.08
CA ASN A 49 73.46 6.33 -24.82
C ASN A 49 73.29 6.29 -26.35
N LEU A 50 72.37 7.09 -26.91
CA LEU A 50 72.21 7.28 -28.35
C LEU A 50 72.68 8.69 -28.75
N PRO A 51 73.54 8.81 -29.79
CA PRO A 51 74.00 10.11 -30.26
C PRO A 51 72.83 10.93 -30.81
N VAL A 52 72.81 12.22 -30.48
CA VAL A 52 71.73 13.13 -30.86
C VAL A 52 72.21 14.06 -31.95
N ALA A 53 71.55 14.02 -33.12
CA ALA A 53 71.83 14.94 -34.21
C ALA A 53 71.06 16.26 -34.04
N PRO A 54 71.59 17.40 -34.53
CA PRO A 54 70.85 18.66 -34.61
C PRO A 54 69.66 18.53 -35.57
N GLY A 55 68.49 19.07 -35.20
CA GLY A 55 67.32 19.02 -36.08
C GLY A 55 65.99 19.37 -35.42
N ARG A 56 64.93 19.42 -36.23
CA ARG A 56 63.57 19.74 -35.76
C ARG A 56 63.06 18.63 -34.84
N GLY A 57 62.80 18.95 -33.57
CA GLY A 57 62.38 17.99 -32.54
C GLY A 57 63.54 17.36 -31.75
N SER A 58 64.78 17.71 -32.09
CA SER A 58 65.96 17.43 -31.27
C SER A 58 66.14 18.51 -30.20
N PRO A 59 66.69 18.19 -29.02
CA PRO A 59 67.11 19.22 -28.07
C PRO A 59 68.29 20.05 -28.59
N LEU A 60 69.00 19.58 -29.63
CA LEU A 60 70.05 20.31 -30.32
C LEU A 60 69.50 21.03 -31.55
N THR A 61 69.61 22.36 -31.55
CA THR A 61 69.28 23.20 -32.71
C THR A 61 70.46 23.31 -33.68
N ASP A 62 71.67 23.35 -33.14
CA ASP A 62 72.94 23.39 -33.87
C ASP A 62 73.86 22.24 -33.40
N SER A 63 75.00 22.07 -34.06
CA SER A 63 76.04 21.17 -33.58
C SER A 63 76.38 21.45 -32.12
N ILE A 64 76.63 20.39 -31.33
CA ILE A 64 76.98 20.50 -29.92
C ILE A 64 78.21 21.40 -29.70
N THR A 65 79.13 21.45 -30.66
CA THR A 65 80.32 22.31 -30.61
C THR A 65 80.00 23.81 -30.53
N PHE A 66 78.88 24.25 -31.13
CA PHE A 66 78.46 25.66 -31.14
C PHE A 66 77.29 25.95 -30.19
N THR A 67 76.72 24.92 -29.59
CA THR A 67 75.58 25.03 -28.68
C THR A 67 76.03 25.66 -27.36
N ARG A 68 75.39 26.76 -26.95
CA ARG A 68 75.67 27.45 -25.68
C ARG A 68 74.67 27.15 -24.57
N SER A 69 73.46 26.74 -24.95
CA SER A 69 72.42 26.34 -24.01
C SER A 69 71.66 25.13 -24.52
N LEU A 70 71.35 24.21 -23.62
CA LEU A 70 70.64 22.99 -23.87
C LEU A 70 69.49 22.85 -22.87
N THR A 71 68.28 22.63 -23.36
CA THR A 71 67.11 22.39 -22.50
C THR A 71 66.65 20.95 -22.65
N LEU A 72 66.62 20.21 -21.55
CA LEU A 72 66.15 18.84 -21.49
C LEU A 72 64.88 18.76 -20.65
N SER A 73 63.99 17.83 -21.02
CA SER A 73 62.81 17.50 -20.22
C SER A 73 63.17 16.55 -19.08
N HIS A 74 62.35 16.49 -18.03
CA HIS A 74 62.47 15.48 -16.96
C HIS A 74 62.53 14.02 -17.44
N ARG A 75 62.10 13.72 -18.68
CA ARG A 75 62.19 12.37 -19.27
C ARG A 75 63.56 12.06 -19.87
N GLN A 76 64.34 13.09 -20.19
CA GLN A 76 65.70 13.00 -20.74
C GLN A 76 66.71 13.01 -19.60
N ASN A 77 66.61 12.02 -18.71
CA ASN A 77 67.30 11.98 -17.43
C ASN A 77 68.69 11.31 -17.47
N MET A 78 69.08 10.71 -18.59
CA MET A 78 70.40 10.13 -18.80
C MET A 78 70.98 10.67 -20.09
N PHE A 79 72.09 11.40 -19.96
CA PHE A 79 72.79 11.99 -21.09
C PHE A 79 74.29 12.09 -20.82
N SER A 80 75.06 12.19 -21.89
CA SER A 80 76.50 12.36 -21.81
C SER A 80 77.03 13.37 -22.83
N PHE A 81 78.14 14.01 -22.46
CA PHE A 81 78.85 14.96 -23.31
C PHE A 81 80.24 14.44 -23.58
N GLU A 82 80.60 14.38 -24.86
CA GLU A 82 81.96 14.07 -25.28
C GLU A 82 82.73 15.35 -25.58
N PHE A 83 84.00 15.38 -25.23
CA PHE A 83 84.87 16.56 -25.42
C PHE A 83 86.26 16.18 -25.90
N ALA A 84 86.94 17.13 -26.52
CA ALA A 84 88.31 16.97 -26.96
C ALA A 84 89.09 18.29 -26.87
N ALA A 85 90.39 18.17 -26.58
CA ALA A 85 91.35 19.24 -26.66
C ALA A 85 92.05 19.10 -28.03
N LEU A 86 92.07 20.17 -28.83
CA LEU A 86 92.66 20.14 -30.18
C LEU A 86 94.20 20.20 -30.12
N SER A 87 94.81 19.14 -29.56
CA SER A 87 96.27 18.91 -29.51
C SER A 87 96.59 17.52 -30.07
N TYR A 88 97.30 17.49 -31.22
CA TYR A 88 97.52 16.27 -32.01
C TYR A 88 98.91 15.65 -31.85
N LEU A 89 99.81 16.29 -31.13
CA LEU A 89 101.22 15.88 -31.04
C LEU A 89 101.43 14.59 -30.23
N ASP A 90 100.59 14.33 -29.22
CA ASP A 90 100.58 13.08 -28.44
C ASP A 90 99.22 12.92 -27.72
N PRO A 91 98.14 12.52 -28.42
CA PRO A 91 96.78 12.52 -27.88
C PRO A 91 96.58 11.72 -26.59
N PRO A 92 97.21 10.55 -26.36
CA PRO A 92 97.06 9.76 -25.12
C PRO A 92 97.55 10.47 -23.85
N ARG A 93 98.38 11.51 -23.97
CA ARG A 93 98.91 12.28 -22.83
C ARG A 93 98.08 13.51 -22.47
N ASN A 94 96.98 13.78 -23.17
CA ASN A 94 96.10 14.90 -22.82
C ASN A 94 95.32 14.56 -21.53
N GLN A 95 95.09 15.54 -20.67
CA GLN A 95 94.22 15.35 -19.51
C GLN A 95 93.01 16.27 -19.62
N TYR A 96 91.88 15.83 -19.07
CA TYR A 96 90.63 16.57 -19.09
C TYR A 96 90.09 16.71 -17.67
N ARG A 97 89.27 17.72 -17.46
CA ARG A 97 88.44 17.82 -16.27
C ARG A 97 87.13 18.51 -16.60
N TYR A 98 86.07 18.10 -15.95
CA TYR A 98 84.77 18.76 -16.09
C TYR A 98 84.16 19.04 -14.71
N MET A 99 83.19 19.94 -14.68
CA MET A 99 82.43 20.28 -13.49
C MET A 99 81.03 20.71 -13.93
N LEU A 100 80.00 20.15 -13.30
CA LEU A 100 78.63 20.62 -13.48
C LEU A 100 78.27 21.56 -12.34
N GLU A 101 78.42 22.87 -12.56
CA GLU A 101 78.03 23.89 -11.59
C GLU A 101 76.54 23.78 -11.28
N GLY A 102 76.21 23.71 -9.99
CA GLY A 102 74.86 23.43 -9.50
C GLY A 102 74.64 21.99 -9.03
N LEU A 103 75.60 21.08 -9.29
CA LEU A 103 75.65 19.73 -8.72
C LEU A 103 77.01 19.43 -8.08
N ASP A 104 78.11 19.71 -8.79
CA ASP A 104 79.47 19.38 -8.37
C ASP A 104 80.13 20.59 -7.67
N ASP A 105 80.80 20.33 -6.54
CA ASP A 105 81.55 21.34 -5.78
C ASP A 105 83.04 21.44 -6.19
N SER A 106 83.53 20.51 -7.03
CA SER A 106 84.93 20.45 -7.47
C SER A 106 85.09 19.83 -8.86
N TRP A 107 86.24 20.05 -9.50
CA TRP A 107 86.55 19.50 -10.82
C TRP A 107 86.77 17.99 -10.78
N ILE A 108 86.10 17.27 -11.68
CA ILE A 108 86.23 15.82 -11.86
C ILE A 108 87.27 15.56 -12.95
N PRO A 109 88.42 14.94 -12.62
CA PRO A 109 89.46 14.62 -13.59
C PRO A 109 89.05 13.45 -14.48
N VAL A 110 89.50 13.49 -15.74
CA VAL A 110 89.17 12.52 -16.78
C VAL A 110 90.39 12.28 -17.66
N ASP A 111 90.72 11.01 -17.88
CA ASP A 111 91.86 10.61 -18.72
C ASP A 111 91.55 10.68 -20.22
N SER A 112 92.59 10.58 -21.05
CA SER A 112 92.49 10.63 -22.52
C SER A 112 91.57 9.58 -23.14
N ASP A 113 91.41 8.42 -22.49
CA ASP A 113 90.55 7.33 -22.97
C ASP A 113 89.07 7.51 -22.61
N HIS A 114 88.75 8.38 -21.64
CA HIS A 114 87.41 8.49 -21.04
C HIS A 114 86.80 9.88 -21.20
N ARG A 115 86.94 10.53 -22.37
CA ARG A 115 86.55 11.93 -22.63
C ARG A 115 85.04 12.20 -22.69
N VAL A 116 84.29 11.65 -21.74
CA VAL A 116 82.84 11.64 -21.66
C VAL A 116 82.41 11.98 -20.24
N ALA A 117 81.60 13.03 -20.09
CA ALA A 117 80.90 13.32 -18.84
C ALA A 117 79.49 12.74 -18.92
N THR A 118 79.15 11.79 -18.04
CA THR A 118 77.82 11.14 -18.01
C THR A 118 77.04 11.57 -16.79
N PHE A 119 75.78 11.95 -17.00
CA PHE A 119 74.88 12.39 -15.94
C PHE A 119 73.62 11.53 -15.95
N THR A 120 73.30 10.97 -14.77
CA THR A 120 72.08 10.21 -14.53
C THR A 120 71.24 10.91 -13.47
N THR A 121 69.98 11.17 -13.78
CA THR A 121 68.96 11.70 -12.86
C THR A 121 69.33 13.04 -12.22
N LEU A 122 69.47 14.08 -13.04
CA LEU A 122 69.54 15.45 -12.52
C LEU A 122 68.16 15.97 -12.08
N PRO A 123 68.05 16.64 -10.92
CA PRO A 123 66.88 17.40 -10.55
C PRO A 123 66.53 18.49 -11.58
N ALA A 124 65.28 18.95 -11.56
CA ALA A 124 64.88 20.10 -12.36
C ALA A 124 65.59 21.36 -11.84
N GLY A 125 66.27 22.07 -12.74
CA GLY A 125 67.15 23.16 -12.36
C GLY A 125 67.93 23.74 -13.53
N SER A 126 68.76 24.73 -13.24
CA SER A 126 69.72 25.32 -14.18
C SER A 126 71.12 24.95 -13.70
N TYR A 127 71.91 24.40 -14.61
CA TYR A 127 73.27 23.92 -14.38
C TYR A 127 74.21 24.52 -15.44
N THR A 128 75.50 24.59 -15.15
CA THR A 128 76.52 24.97 -16.15
C THR A 128 77.57 23.89 -16.23
N LEU A 129 77.67 23.20 -17.36
CA LEU A 129 78.75 22.26 -17.62
C LEU A 129 79.98 23.04 -18.04
N ARG A 130 81.06 22.91 -17.28
CA ARG A 130 82.38 23.41 -17.65
C ARG A 130 83.30 22.26 -17.98
N VAL A 131 84.09 22.41 -19.05
CA VAL A 131 85.11 21.43 -19.44
C VAL A 131 86.41 22.16 -19.75
N GLN A 132 87.50 21.63 -19.22
CA GLN A 132 88.86 22.08 -19.48
C GLN A 132 89.72 20.90 -19.91
N GLY A 133 90.77 21.19 -20.66
CA GLY A 133 91.69 20.20 -21.19
C GLY A 133 93.11 20.73 -21.19
N SER A 134 94.07 19.83 -21.09
CA SER A 134 95.49 20.11 -21.20
C SER A 134 96.11 19.37 -22.37
N ASN A 135 97.24 19.89 -22.84
CA ASN A 135 98.08 19.18 -23.80
C ASN A 135 98.97 18.12 -23.09
N ASN A 136 99.69 17.34 -23.90
CA ASN A 136 100.68 16.34 -23.48
C ASN A 136 101.84 16.86 -22.59
N ARG A 137 101.91 18.16 -22.31
CA ARG A 137 102.93 18.82 -21.49
C ARG A 137 102.34 19.55 -20.28
N GLY A 138 101.06 19.36 -19.98
CA GLY A 138 100.40 19.90 -18.78
C GLY A 138 99.95 21.36 -18.87
N ALA A 139 99.93 21.97 -20.06
CA ALA A 139 99.39 23.32 -20.23
C ALA A 139 97.85 23.26 -20.33
N TRP A 140 97.17 23.76 -19.30
CA TRP A 140 95.71 23.75 -19.18
C TRP A 140 95.05 24.94 -19.89
N ASN A 141 93.95 24.66 -20.59
CA ASN A 141 93.04 25.69 -21.04
C ASN A 141 92.07 26.06 -19.90
N GLU A 142 92.46 27.06 -19.11
CA GLU A 142 91.65 27.54 -17.98
C GLU A 142 90.37 28.27 -18.40
N GLN A 143 90.32 28.81 -19.63
CA GLN A 143 89.06 29.39 -20.15
C GLN A 143 88.01 28.31 -20.40
N GLY A 144 88.44 27.14 -20.87
CA GLY A 144 87.59 25.98 -21.12
C GLY A 144 86.40 26.27 -22.04
N ILE A 145 85.40 25.40 -21.99
CA ILE A 145 84.08 25.63 -22.59
C ILE A 145 83.01 25.54 -21.49
N ALA A 146 81.99 26.40 -21.60
CA ALA A 146 80.84 26.42 -20.70
C ALA A 146 79.55 26.24 -21.50
N LEU A 147 78.70 25.30 -21.07
CA LEU A 147 77.39 25.01 -21.65
C LEU A 147 76.31 25.15 -20.56
N GLN A 148 75.31 26.00 -20.80
CA GLN A 148 74.16 26.12 -19.90
C GLN A 148 73.19 24.96 -20.12
N LEU A 149 72.86 24.23 -19.07
CA LEU A 149 71.93 23.10 -19.10
C LEU A 149 70.70 23.40 -18.25
N LYS A 150 69.51 23.29 -18.83
CA LYS A 150 68.24 23.50 -18.12
C LYS A 150 67.40 22.23 -18.14
N ILE A 151 67.09 21.68 -16.96
CA ILE A 151 66.23 20.50 -16.81
C ILE A 151 64.82 20.97 -16.41
N LEU A 152 63.82 20.75 -17.27
CA LEU A 152 62.43 21.16 -17.01
C LEU A 152 61.74 20.19 -16.03
N PRO A 153 61.00 20.68 -15.02
CA PRO A 153 60.27 19.82 -14.09
C PRO A 153 59.11 19.07 -14.79
N PRO A 154 58.66 17.93 -14.24
CA PRO A 154 57.44 17.28 -14.71
C PRO A 154 56.22 18.18 -14.47
N LEU A 155 55.20 18.06 -15.32
CA LEU A 155 53.99 18.90 -15.23
C LEU A 155 53.32 18.78 -13.84
N TRP A 156 53.25 17.59 -13.25
CA TRP A 156 52.68 17.37 -11.91
C TRP A 156 53.54 17.90 -10.74
N GLY A 157 54.81 18.22 -11.01
CA GLY A 157 55.71 18.86 -10.05
C GLY A 157 55.54 20.38 -9.99
N THR A 158 54.85 20.98 -10.96
CA THR A 158 54.66 22.44 -11.01
C THR A 158 53.62 22.92 -9.98
N TRP A 159 53.82 24.14 -9.48
CA TRP A 159 52.92 24.73 -8.48
C TRP A 159 51.50 24.91 -9.02
N TRP A 160 51.36 25.34 -10.28
CA TRP A 160 50.05 25.59 -10.91
C TRP A 160 49.26 24.29 -11.12
N PHE A 161 49.92 23.16 -11.38
CA PHE A 161 49.23 21.88 -11.53
C PHE A 161 48.68 21.41 -10.18
N ARG A 162 49.47 21.56 -9.11
CA ARG A 162 49.05 21.21 -7.75
C ARG A 162 47.87 22.06 -7.28
N THR A 163 47.86 23.37 -7.59
CA THR A 163 46.73 24.24 -7.27
C THR A 163 45.47 23.86 -8.05
N LEU A 164 45.60 23.55 -9.35
CA LEU A 164 44.47 23.05 -10.15
C LEU A 164 43.93 21.72 -9.63
N LEU A 165 44.81 20.79 -9.23
CA LEU A 165 44.39 19.52 -8.64
C LEU A 165 43.63 19.72 -7.32
N GLY A 166 44.14 20.58 -6.43
CA GLY A 166 43.46 20.95 -5.19
C GLY A 166 42.09 21.59 -5.43
N ALA A 167 42.02 22.51 -6.40
CA ALA A 167 40.76 23.14 -6.80
C ALA A 167 39.76 22.13 -7.37
N ALA A 168 40.22 21.16 -8.18
CA ALA A 168 39.37 20.10 -8.71
C ALA A 168 38.81 19.19 -7.60
N VAL A 169 39.63 18.84 -6.60
CA VAL A 169 39.18 18.07 -5.42
C VAL A 169 38.12 18.85 -4.63
N LEU A 170 38.34 20.15 -4.37
CA LEU A 170 37.36 20.99 -3.68
C LEU A 170 36.06 21.14 -4.48
N ALA A 171 36.15 21.27 -5.80
CA ALA A 171 34.97 21.32 -6.66
C ALA A 171 34.18 20.01 -6.63
N LEU A 172 34.85 18.85 -6.62
CA LEU A 172 34.21 17.54 -6.47
C LEU A 172 33.52 17.38 -5.11
N LEU A 173 34.17 17.80 -4.03
CA LEU A 173 33.57 17.79 -2.69
C LEU A 173 32.36 18.73 -2.61
N GLY A 174 32.47 19.93 -3.19
CA GLY A 174 31.37 20.88 -3.31
C GLY A 174 30.19 20.31 -4.11
N ALA A 175 30.47 19.69 -5.26
CA ALA A 175 29.46 19.04 -6.09
C ALA A 175 28.78 17.86 -5.36
N ALA A 176 29.54 17.03 -4.64
CA ALA A 176 29.00 15.94 -3.83
C ALA A 176 28.12 16.44 -2.69
N TYR A 177 28.53 17.53 -2.02
CA TYR A 177 27.72 18.18 -0.99
C TYR A 177 26.42 18.75 -1.56
N GLN A 178 26.49 19.48 -2.68
CA GLN A 178 25.32 20.03 -3.37
C GLN A 178 24.38 18.91 -3.83
N TYR A 179 24.92 17.81 -4.37
CA TYR A 179 24.14 16.66 -4.78
C TYR A 179 23.43 15.99 -3.59
N ARG A 180 24.12 15.78 -2.47
CA ARG A 180 23.51 15.24 -1.25
C ARG A 180 22.40 16.15 -0.73
N MET A 181 22.62 17.47 -0.74
CA MET A 181 21.62 18.44 -0.31
C MET A 181 20.40 18.43 -1.24
N TRP A 182 20.64 18.36 -2.56
CA TRP A 182 19.60 18.24 -3.56
C TRP A 182 18.78 16.95 -3.38
N GLN A 183 19.41 15.80 -3.13
CA GLN A 183 18.71 14.55 -2.85
C GLN A 183 17.79 14.65 -1.62
N VAL A 184 18.28 15.19 -0.50
CA VAL A 184 17.48 15.33 0.73
C VAL A 184 16.27 16.24 0.50
N GLN A 185 16.45 17.34 -0.25
CA GLN A 185 15.35 18.21 -0.61
C GLN A 185 14.35 17.54 -1.56
N GLN A 186 14.83 16.74 -2.52
CA GLN A 186 13.97 16.04 -3.46
C GLN A 186 13.11 14.98 -2.77
N GLU A 187 13.68 14.20 -1.86
CA GLU A 187 12.95 13.21 -1.06
C GLU A 187 11.89 13.89 -0.18
N SER A 188 12.25 15.00 0.47
CA SER A 188 11.31 15.79 1.29
C SER A 188 10.16 16.38 0.47
N ARG A 189 10.45 16.87 -0.74
CA ARG A 189 9.42 17.35 -1.68
C ARG A 189 8.52 16.21 -2.15
N ARG A 190 9.09 15.07 -2.54
CA ARG A 190 8.33 13.90 -2.97
C ARG A 190 7.37 13.40 -1.89
N LEU A 191 7.84 13.30 -0.64
CA LEU A 191 6.99 12.91 0.49
C LEU A 191 5.88 13.92 0.74
N ARG A 192 6.19 15.23 0.65
CA ARG A 192 5.17 16.28 0.72
C ARG A 192 4.15 16.13 -0.39
N ASP A 193 4.57 16.02 -1.65
CA ASP A 193 3.68 15.86 -2.80
C ASP A 193 2.75 14.64 -2.66
N VAL A 194 3.26 13.52 -2.12
CA VAL A 194 2.42 12.35 -1.81
C VAL A 194 1.34 12.71 -0.79
N ILE A 195 1.70 13.33 0.34
CA ILE A 195 0.73 13.72 1.38
C ILE A 195 -0.30 14.73 0.84
N GLU A 196 0.14 15.66 -0.01
CA GLU A 196 -0.71 16.67 -0.65
C GLU A 196 -1.71 16.07 -1.66
N THR A 197 -1.38 14.93 -2.27
CA THR A 197 -2.18 14.29 -3.34
C THR A 197 -3.02 13.11 -2.89
N ILE A 198 -2.78 12.55 -1.69
CA ILE A 198 -3.57 11.46 -1.12
C ILE A 198 -5.06 11.83 -1.14
N PRO A 199 -5.95 10.93 -1.57
CA PRO A 199 -7.38 11.22 -1.68
C PRO A 199 -8.13 11.17 -0.35
N ALA A 200 -7.53 11.73 0.70
CA ALA A 200 -8.08 11.84 2.03
C ALA A 200 -7.68 13.20 2.61
N TYR A 201 -8.42 13.63 3.62
CA TYR A 201 -8.07 14.85 4.34
C TYR A 201 -7.11 14.49 5.46
N VAL A 202 -5.83 14.84 5.30
CA VAL A 202 -4.76 14.40 6.19
C VAL A 202 -4.27 15.57 7.02
N TRP A 203 -3.98 15.31 8.29
CA TRP A 203 -3.48 16.30 9.22
C TRP A 203 -2.50 15.70 10.21
N SER A 204 -1.68 16.56 10.82
CA SER A 204 -0.88 16.18 11.98
C SER A 204 -1.00 17.19 13.10
N ALA A 205 -0.76 16.72 14.32
CA ALA A 205 -0.76 17.55 15.51
C ALA A 205 0.42 17.24 16.41
N GLN A 206 0.83 18.24 17.18
CA GLN A 206 1.82 18.11 18.25
C GLN A 206 1.28 17.21 19.38
N PRO A 207 2.16 16.72 20.30
CA PRO A 207 1.74 15.83 21.38
C PRO A 207 0.63 16.38 22.29
N ASP A 208 0.50 17.71 22.38
CA ASP A 208 -0.53 18.42 23.14
C ASP A 208 -1.88 18.53 22.41
N GLY A 209 -1.97 18.01 21.17
CA GLY A 209 -3.15 18.08 20.33
C GLY A 209 -3.23 19.28 19.40
N PHE A 210 -2.25 20.18 19.43
CA PHE A 210 -2.21 21.36 18.59
C PHE A 210 -1.93 20.98 17.14
N VAL A 211 -2.89 21.20 16.24
CA VAL A 211 -2.74 20.82 14.83
C VAL A 211 -1.69 21.70 14.15
N ASP A 212 -0.66 21.08 13.57
CA ASP A 212 0.49 21.78 12.98
C ASP A 212 0.57 21.66 11.46
N PHE A 213 -0.30 20.84 10.85
CA PHE A 213 -0.35 20.66 9.40
C PHE A 213 -1.71 20.13 8.93
N PHE A 214 -2.16 20.61 7.78
CA PHE A 214 -3.24 20.05 6.96
C PHE A 214 -2.75 19.89 5.53
N ASN A 215 -3.13 18.80 4.86
CA ASN A 215 -2.90 18.69 3.44
C ASN A 215 -3.84 19.61 2.64
N ARG A 216 -3.44 19.92 1.42
CA ARG A 216 -4.12 20.79 0.47
C ARG A 216 -5.58 20.40 0.26
N ARG A 217 -5.89 19.10 0.20
CA ARG A 217 -7.27 18.63 0.07
C ARG A 217 -8.17 19.05 1.23
N TRP A 218 -7.68 19.04 2.48
CA TRP A 218 -8.48 19.48 3.62
C TRP A 218 -8.76 20.99 3.53
N LEU A 219 -7.76 21.79 3.13
CA LEU A 219 -7.90 23.24 2.96
C LEU A 219 -8.84 23.60 1.80
N GLU A 220 -8.71 22.93 0.66
CA GLU A 220 -9.62 23.10 -0.49
C GLU A 220 -11.05 22.66 -0.15
N PHE A 221 -11.20 21.58 0.63
CA PHE A 221 -12.49 21.10 1.06
C PHE A 221 -13.20 22.07 2.00
N THR A 222 -12.50 22.64 2.99
CA THR A 222 -13.11 23.54 3.98
C THR A 222 -13.14 25.00 3.52
N GLY A 223 -12.28 25.39 2.58
CA GLY A 223 -12.04 26.78 2.17
C GLY A 223 -11.21 27.58 3.18
N PHE A 224 -10.65 26.94 4.20
CA PHE A 224 -9.87 27.62 5.23
C PHE A 224 -8.47 27.92 4.71
N SER A 225 -7.91 29.06 5.13
CA SER A 225 -6.47 29.28 5.01
C SER A 225 -5.71 28.45 6.04
N GLU A 226 -4.45 28.10 5.76
CA GLU A 226 -3.61 27.33 6.67
C GLU A 226 -3.57 27.99 8.07
N ASN A 227 -3.32 29.30 8.14
CA ASN A 227 -3.26 30.04 9.41
C ASN A 227 -4.56 30.00 10.23
N GLN A 228 -5.73 29.89 9.57
CA GLN A 228 -7.01 29.75 10.25
C GLN A 228 -7.26 28.34 10.75
N ALA A 229 -6.75 27.33 10.06
CA ALA A 229 -7.00 25.92 10.38
C ALA A 229 -6.11 25.41 11.53
N LEU A 230 -4.87 25.91 11.62
CA LEU A 230 -3.87 25.46 12.58
C LEU A 230 -4.31 25.63 14.05
N GLY A 231 -3.68 24.84 14.92
CA GLY A 231 -3.98 24.78 16.33
C GLY A 231 -5.35 24.16 16.61
N TRP A 232 -6.27 24.99 17.10
CA TRP A 232 -7.66 24.62 17.39
C TRP A 232 -8.66 25.28 16.42
N GLY A 233 -8.18 26.05 15.43
CA GLY A 233 -9.03 26.80 14.50
C GLY A 233 -9.85 25.91 13.56
N TRP A 234 -9.38 24.70 13.25
CA TRP A 234 -10.12 23.68 12.51
C TRP A 234 -11.51 23.35 13.11
N ALA A 235 -11.69 23.55 14.42
CA ALA A 235 -12.96 23.29 15.08
C ALA A 235 -14.07 24.27 14.65
N GLU A 236 -13.73 25.41 14.05
CA GLU A 236 -14.70 26.36 13.47
C GLU A 236 -15.35 25.84 12.18
N ALA A 237 -14.73 24.86 11.52
CA ALA A 237 -15.33 24.20 10.36
C ALA A 237 -16.39 23.17 10.77
N LEU A 238 -16.46 22.77 12.04
CA LEU A 238 -17.45 21.79 12.51
C LEU A 238 -18.84 22.40 12.65
N HIS A 239 -19.86 21.56 12.50
CA HIS A 239 -21.23 21.94 12.82
C HIS A 239 -21.33 22.34 14.30
N PRO A 240 -22.06 23.43 14.65
CA PRO A 240 -22.13 23.93 16.02
C PRO A 240 -22.53 22.89 17.07
N GLU A 241 -23.45 21.97 16.72
CA GLU A 241 -23.91 20.89 17.61
C GLU A 241 -22.84 19.79 17.84
N ASP A 242 -21.96 19.54 16.86
CA ASP A 242 -21.00 18.45 16.92
C ASP A 242 -19.64 18.92 17.47
N ARG A 243 -19.39 20.23 17.45
CA ARG A 243 -18.12 20.85 17.83
C ARG A 243 -17.67 20.47 19.23
N ALA A 244 -18.55 20.60 20.23
CA ALA A 244 -18.21 20.32 21.62
C ALA A 244 -17.82 18.84 21.81
N GLY A 245 -18.65 17.93 21.31
CA GLY A 245 -18.43 16.48 21.45
C GLY A 245 -17.15 16.00 20.77
N LEU A 246 -16.83 16.52 19.58
CA LEU A 246 -15.59 16.12 18.89
C LEU A 246 -14.34 16.69 19.57
N VAL A 247 -14.39 17.94 20.04
CA VAL A 247 -13.27 18.56 20.78
C VAL A 247 -12.99 17.82 22.09
N GLU A 248 -14.04 17.48 22.86
CA GLU A 248 -13.89 16.69 24.08
C GLU A 248 -13.32 15.29 23.80
N SER A 249 -13.82 14.62 22.75
CA SER A 249 -13.31 13.32 22.32
C SER A 249 -11.83 13.40 21.93
N TRP A 250 -11.43 14.49 21.27
CA TRP A 250 -10.03 14.73 20.91
C TRP A 250 -9.15 14.96 22.14
N GLN A 251 -9.60 15.79 23.09
CA GLN A 251 -8.90 16.00 24.37
C GLN A 251 -8.75 14.71 25.17
N ALA A 252 -9.79 13.86 25.21
CA ALA A 252 -9.74 12.56 25.86
C ALA A 252 -8.75 11.60 25.16
N ALA A 253 -8.68 11.62 23.83
CA ALA A 253 -7.69 10.85 23.07
C ALA A 253 -6.25 11.30 23.39
N ILE A 254 -6.01 12.61 23.45
CA ILE A 254 -4.71 13.19 23.84
C ILE A 254 -4.32 12.75 25.25
N ALA A 255 -5.22 12.89 26.22
CA ALA A 255 -4.96 12.55 27.62
C ALA A 255 -4.72 11.05 27.84
N SER A 256 -5.47 10.20 27.14
CA SER A 256 -5.32 8.74 27.23
C SER A 256 -4.19 8.18 26.37
N GLY A 257 -3.74 8.92 25.35
CA GLY A 257 -2.81 8.46 24.33
C GLY A 257 -3.37 7.33 23.46
N LYS A 258 -4.70 7.17 23.38
CA LYS A 258 -5.37 6.17 22.54
C LYS A 258 -5.79 6.78 21.20
N ALA A 259 -5.97 5.93 20.19
CA ALA A 259 -6.50 6.35 18.90
C ALA A 259 -7.93 6.91 19.04
N LEU A 260 -8.27 7.90 18.23
CA LEU A 260 -9.63 8.46 18.15
C LEU A 260 -10.30 7.92 16.89
N GLU A 261 -11.57 7.54 17.03
CA GLU A 261 -12.50 7.37 15.93
C GLU A 261 -13.81 8.07 16.28
N ALA A 262 -14.18 9.08 15.51
CA ALA A 262 -15.40 9.87 15.77
C ALA A 262 -15.96 10.42 14.45
N GLY A 263 -17.29 10.51 14.37
CA GLY A 263 -17.99 11.14 13.25
C GLY A 263 -18.48 12.54 13.64
N ALA A 264 -18.33 13.52 12.74
CA ALA A 264 -18.92 14.84 12.92
C ALA A 264 -19.20 15.50 11.56
N ARG A 265 -20.16 16.43 11.55
CA ARG A 265 -20.44 17.25 10.38
C ARG A 265 -19.39 18.37 10.27
N MET A 266 -18.78 18.49 9.10
CA MET A 266 -17.83 19.54 8.76
C MET A 266 -18.33 20.33 7.55
N ARG A 267 -18.19 21.65 7.61
CA ARG A 267 -18.58 22.58 6.56
C ARG A 267 -17.56 22.53 5.43
N SER A 268 -18.06 22.27 4.24
CA SER A 268 -17.33 22.36 2.98
C SER A 268 -17.26 23.81 2.48
N ALA A 269 -16.38 24.10 1.53
CA ALA A 269 -16.18 25.41 0.93
C ALA A 269 -17.43 25.94 0.20
N ASP A 270 -18.32 25.03 -0.23
CA ASP A 270 -19.66 25.35 -0.77
C ASP A 270 -20.68 25.74 0.32
N GLY A 271 -20.28 25.75 1.59
CA GLY A 271 -21.12 26.09 2.75
C GLY A 271 -22.00 24.94 3.25
N GLN A 272 -21.98 23.77 2.59
CA GLN A 272 -22.77 22.61 3.02
C GLN A 272 -22.06 21.82 4.10
N TYR A 273 -22.82 21.23 5.03
CA TYR A 273 -22.28 20.30 6.01
C TYR A 273 -22.24 18.89 5.46
N ARG A 274 -21.08 18.24 5.59
CA ARG A 274 -20.83 16.87 5.18
C ARG A 274 -20.36 16.04 6.36
N TRP A 275 -20.78 14.78 6.40
CA TRP A 275 -20.37 13.87 7.45
C TRP A 275 -18.95 13.39 7.19
N LEU A 276 -18.03 13.68 8.12
CA LEU A 276 -16.67 13.16 8.08
C LEU A 276 -16.45 12.17 9.22
N LEU A 277 -15.78 11.06 8.91
CA LEU A 277 -15.22 10.15 9.89
C LEU A 277 -13.76 10.53 10.16
N PHE A 278 -13.47 10.95 11.38
CA PHE A 278 -12.15 11.32 11.86
C PHE A 278 -11.49 10.09 12.50
N ARG A 279 -10.29 9.74 12.02
CA ARG A 279 -9.43 8.73 12.64
C ARG A 279 -8.06 9.31 12.92
N SER A 280 -7.58 9.18 14.15
CA SER A 280 -6.23 9.62 14.51
C SER A 280 -5.47 8.60 15.35
N VAL A 281 -4.15 8.58 15.17
CA VAL A 281 -3.22 7.67 15.85
C VAL A 281 -2.00 8.43 16.37
N PRO A 282 -1.48 8.08 17.56
CA PRO A 282 -0.26 8.67 18.08
C PRO A 282 0.98 7.98 17.51
N GLN A 283 1.94 8.77 17.04
CA GLN A 283 3.31 8.33 16.80
C GLN A 283 4.09 8.41 18.10
N ARG A 284 4.74 7.30 18.47
CA ARG A 284 5.56 7.19 19.68
C ARG A 284 7.03 7.03 19.31
N ASP A 285 7.91 7.59 20.13
CA ASP A 285 9.34 7.32 20.04
C ASP A 285 9.71 5.95 20.63
N ARG A 286 11.02 5.64 20.65
CA ARG A 286 11.54 4.38 21.21
C ARG A 286 11.29 4.21 22.71
N SER A 287 10.99 5.29 23.43
CA SER A 287 10.66 5.27 24.86
C SER A 287 9.16 5.13 25.12
N GLY A 288 8.33 5.11 24.07
CA GLY A 288 6.87 5.05 24.16
C GLY A 288 6.20 6.41 24.36
N LYS A 289 6.96 7.51 24.39
CA LYS A 289 6.43 8.87 24.51
C LYS A 289 5.84 9.30 23.18
N ILE A 290 4.67 9.94 23.22
CA ILE A 290 4.02 10.48 22.01
C ILE A 290 4.84 11.68 21.52
N VAL A 291 5.28 11.62 20.27
CA VAL A 291 6.04 12.68 19.60
C VAL A 291 5.21 13.45 18.59
N LYS A 292 4.17 12.82 18.03
CA LYS A 292 3.27 13.45 17.06
C LYS A 292 1.96 12.68 16.97
N TRP A 293 0.90 13.33 16.52
CA TRP A 293 -0.35 12.69 16.14
C TRP A 293 -0.56 12.81 14.64
N TYR A 294 -1.09 11.76 14.04
CA TYR A 294 -1.48 11.75 12.63
C TYR A 294 -2.94 11.37 12.53
N GLY A 295 -3.69 12.11 11.72
CA GLY A 295 -5.07 11.80 11.45
C GLY A 295 -5.44 11.89 9.99
N LYS A 296 -6.52 11.18 9.67
CA LYS A 296 -7.21 11.29 8.39
C LYS A 296 -8.70 11.46 8.62
N SER A 297 -9.33 12.20 7.75
CA SER A 297 -10.78 12.31 7.67
C SER A 297 -11.28 11.79 6.33
N MET A 298 -12.38 11.07 6.35
CA MET A 298 -13.04 10.50 5.16
C MET A 298 -14.47 11.02 5.08
N ASP A 299 -14.89 11.49 3.90
CA ASP A 299 -16.28 11.86 3.66
C ASP A 299 -17.15 10.59 3.60
N ILE A 300 -18.08 10.50 4.53
CA ILE A 300 -19.04 9.40 4.69
C ILE A 300 -20.49 9.89 4.47
N THR A 301 -20.66 11.06 3.84
CA THR A 301 -22.00 11.66 3.61
C THR A 301 -22.89 10.74 2.78
N GLU A 302 -22.37 10.19 1.69
CA GLU A 302 -23.13 9.26 0.85
C GLU A 302 -23.47 7.95 1.58
N LEU A 303 -22.55 7.46 2.42
CA LEU A 303 -22.80 6.29 3.27
C LEU A 303 -23.92 6.58 4.28
N LYS A 304 -23.90 7.75 4.93
CA LYS A 304 -24.93 8.16 5.88
C LYS A 304 -26.29 8.38 5.22
N ARG A 305 -26.32 9.02 4.03
CA ARG A 305 -27.56 9.19 3.26
C ARG A 305 -28.15 7.85 2.82
N ALA A 306 -27.33 6.91 2.37
CA ALA A 306 -27.78 5.58 1.99
C ALA A 306 -28.35 4.80 3.19
N GLU A 307 -27.74 4.94 4.36
CA GLU A 307 -28.22 4.35 5.62
C GLU A 307 -29.58 4.94 6.03
N GLU A 308 -29.70 6.27 6.04
CA GLU A 308 -30.96 6.98 6.34
C GLU A 308 -32.08 6.65 5.33
N GLU A 309 -31.77 6.59 4.04
CA GLU A 309 -32.75 6.25 3.00
C GLU A 309 -33.24 4.81 3.16
N ARG A 310 -32.33 3.88 3.50
CA ARG A 310 -32.69 2.49 3.79
C ARG A 310 -33.63 2.41 4.99
N GLU A 311 -33.36 3.15 6.05
CA GLU A 311 -34.24 3.22 7.23
C GLU A 311 -35.62 3.78 6.88
N ARG A 312 -35.68 4.88 6.11
CA ARG A 312 -36.96 5.44 5.62
C ARG A 312 -37.74 4.48 4.74
N LEU A 313 -37.06 3.76 3.85
CA LEU A 313 -37.71 2.74 3.01
C LEU A 313 -38.29 1.60 3.87
N HIS A 314 -37.57 1.16 4.91
CA HIS A 314 -38.09 0.17 5.88
C HIS A 314 -39.31 0.69 6.63
N GLU A 315 -39.30 1.95 7.07
CA GLU A 315 -40.46 2.59 7.73
C GLU A 315 -41.67 2.67 6.80
N LEU A 316 -41.48 3.14 5.56
CA LEU A 316 -42.53 3.24 4.55
C LEU A 316 -43.11 1.87 4.18
N GLU A 317 -42.26 0.84 4.03
CA GLU A 317 -42.72 -0.53 3.78
C GLU A 317 -43.58 -1.06 4.94
N SER A 318 -43.16 -0.80 6.18
CA SER A 318 -43.94 -1.14 7.37
C SER A 318 -45.30 -0.43 7.40
N ASP A 319 -45.34 0.85 7.08
CA ASP A 319 -46.56 1.66 7.09
C ASP A 319 -47.53 1.25 5.97
N LEU A 320 -47.02 0.97 4.77
CA LEU A 320 -47.82 0.41 3.68
C LEU A 320 -48.38 -0.96 4.03
N ALA A 321 -47.57 -1.83 4.65
CA ALA A 321 -48.06 -3.12 5.13
C ALA A 321 -49.15 -2.97 6.21
N HIS A 322 -49.09 -1.93 7.03
CA HIS A 322 -50.13 -1.62 8.00
C HIS A 322 -51.42 -1.12 7.33
N VAL A 323 -51.31 -0.11 6.45
CA VAL A 323 -52.45 0.46 5.73
C VAL A 323 -53.14 -0.58 4.85
N ASN A 324 -52.39 -1.42 4.14
CA ASN A 324 -52.96 -2.48 3.30
C ASN A 324 -53.75 -3.51 4.13
N ARG A 325 -53.27 -3.85 5.34
CA ARG A 325 -54.03 -4.72 6.28
C ARG A 325 -55.33 -4.08 6.75
N VAL A 326 -55.33 -2.78 7.04
CA VAL A 326 -56.52 -2.05 7.49
C VAL A 326 -57.51 -1.81 6.34
N SER A 327 -57.04 -1.49 5.14
CA SER A 327 -57.90 -1.34 3.94
C SER A 327 -58.58 -2.65 3.55
N MET A 328 -57.86 -3.79 3.60
CA MET A 328 -58.49 -5.11 3.42
C MET A 328 -59.59 -5.37 4.46
N MET A 329 -59.46 -4.85 5.69
CA MET A 329 -60.56 -4.94 6.67
C MET A 329 -61.74 -4.04 6.33
N GLY A 330 -61.50 -2.86 5.74
CA GLY A 330 -62.55 -1.95 5.27
C GLY A 330 -63.48 -2.61 4.24
N GLU A 331 -62.91 -3.34 3.28
CA GLU A 331 -63.68 -4.09 2.27
C GLU A 331 -64.47 -5.28 2.87
N LEU A 332 -64.08 -5.75 4.06
CA LEU A 332 -64.65 -6.91 4.72
C LEU A 332 -65.52 -6.63 5.94
N ALA A 333 -65.73 -5.36 6.26
CA ALA A 333 -66.54 -4.95 7.40
C ALA A 333 -67.93 -5.60 7.38
N ALA A 334 -68.55 -5.72 6.20
CA ALA A 334 -69.86 -6.34 6.03
C ALA A 334 -69.84 -7.86 6.30
N SER A 335 -68.81 -8.58 5.85
CA SER A 335 -68.68 -10.03 6.04
C SER A 335 -68.32 -10.37 7.49
N VAL A 336 -67.42 -9.61 8.11
CA VAL A 336 -67.08 -9.73 9.53
C VAL A 336 -68.30 -9.46 10.41
N ALA A 337 -69.04 -8.39 10.13
CA ALA A 337 -70.27 -8.09 10.84
C ALA A 337 -71.28 -9.24 10.70
N HIS A 338 -71.40 -9.83 9.52
CA HIS A 338 -72.29 -10.98 9.30
C HIS A 338 -71.85 -12.22 10.12
N GLU A 339 -70.57 -12.58 10.10
CA GLU A 339 -70.05 -13.75 10.83
C GLU A 339 -70.08 -13.58 12.36
N VAL A 340 -69.89 -12.36 12.88
CA VAL A 340 -70.01 -12.08 14.32
C VAL A 340 -71.48 -12.08 14.73
N ASN A 341 -72.37 -11.54 13.91
CA ASN A 341 -73.79 -11.45 14.23
C ASN A 341 -74.50 -12.81 14.22
N GLN A 342 -74.04 -13.77 13.40
CA GLN A 342 -74.62 -15.12 13.35
C GLN A 342 -74.65 -15.86 14.71
N PRO A 343 -73.52 -16.10 15.40
CA PRO A 343 -73.52 -16.75 16.71
C PRO A 343 -74.20 -15.88 17.77
N LEU A 344 -74.08 -14.56 17.71
CA LEU A 344 -74.77 -13.66 18.65
C LEU A 344 -76.30 -13.75 18.53
N ALA A 345 -76.83 -13.84 17.30
CA ALA A 345 -78.24 -14.07 17.06
C ALA A 345 -78.68 -15.46 17.58
N GLY A 346 -77.83 -16.47 17.42
CA GLY A 346 -78.01 -17.81 18.00
C GLY A 346 -78.12 -17.78 19.53
N ILE A 347 -77.22 -17.05 20.21
CA ILE A 347 -77.25 -16.85 21.67
C ILE A 347 -78.57 -16.23 22.12
N VAL A 348 -78.98 -15.12 21.50
CA VAL A 348 -80.21 -14.40 21.88
C VAL A 348 -81.45 -15.26 21.64
N SER A 349 -81.54 -15.94 20.49
CA SER A 349 -82.67 -16.78 20.13
C SER A 349 -82.80 -18.01 21.05
N ASN A 350 -81.70 -18.73 21.28
CA ASN A 350 -81.67 -19.88 22.18
C ASN A 350 -81.89 -19.46 23.65
N GLY A 351 -81.41 -18.29 24.06
CA GLY A 351 -81.71 -17.69 25.37
C GLY A 351 -83.20 -17.45 25.55
N GLY A 352 -83.85 -16.84 24.57
CA GLY A 352 -85.31 -16.66 24.57
C GLY A 352 -86.08 -17.98 24.59
N ALA A 353 -85.61 -18.99 23.86
CA ALA A 353 -86.22 -20.33 23.88
C ALA A 353 -86.07 -21.00 25.26
N CYS A 354 -84.88 -20.94 25.85
CA CYS A 354 -84.60 -21.45 27.19
C CYS A 354 -85.55 -20.83 28.23
N LEU A 355 -85.69 -19.50 28.23
CA LEU A 355 -86.63 -18.80 29.11
C LEU A 355 -88.09 -19.22 28.88
N ARG A 356 -88.51 -19.41 27.62
CA ARG A 356 -89.87 -19.88 27.29
C ARG A 356 -90.14 -21.31 27.77
N TRP A 357 -89.15 -22.21 27.74
CA TRP A 357 -89.31 -23.59 28.24
C TRP A 357 -89.38 -23.65 29.76
N LEU A 358 -88.67 -22.74 30.45
CA LEU A 358 -88.68 -22.62 31.91
C LEU A 358 -89.96 -21.94 32.45
N ALA A 359 -90.56 -21.02 31.70
CA ALA A 359 -91.72 -20.23 32.13
C ALA A 359 -93.09 -20.92 31.94
N ARG A 360 -93.14 -22.18 31.51
CA ARG A 360 -94.39 -22.95 31.35
C ARG A 360 -94.93 -23.43 32.70
N GLU A 361 -96.24 -23.67 32.79
CA GLU A 361 -96.89 -24.24 33.99
C GLU A 361 -96.23 -25.54 34.46
N VAL A 362 -95.78 -26.39 33.52
CA VAL A 362 -94.86 -27.50 33.79
C VAL A 362 -93.57 -27.26 32.98
N PRO A 363 -92.45 -26.88 33.62
CA PRO A 363 -91.20 -26.59 32.94
C PRO A 363 -90.61 -27.82 32.22
N ASN A 364 -90.17 -27.64 30.98
CA ASN A 364 -89.39 -28.67 30.27
C ASN A 364 -87.90 -28.41 30.46
N LEU A 365 -87.34 -29.05 31.49
CA LEU A 365 -85.94 -28.87 31.89
C LEU A 365 -84.94 -29.39 30.86
N GLU A 366 -85.30 -30.42 30.07
CA GLU A 366 -84.39 -30.97 29.06
C GLU A 366 -84.23 -30.02 27.86
N GLU A 367 -85.32 -29.49 27.33
CA GLU A 367 -85.28 -28.50 26.25
C GLU A 367 -84.61 -27.18 26.68
N ALA A 368 -84.84 -26.75 27.94
CA ALA A 368 -84.14 -25.60 28.51
C ALA A 368 -82.64 -25.85 28.64
N ARG A 369 -82.23 -27.05 29.08
CA ARG A 369 -80.82 -27.44 29.18
C ARG A 369 -80.15 -27.50 27.81
N GLU A 370 -80.83 -28.04 26.80
CA GLU A 370 -80.30 -28.10 25.43
C GLU A 370 -80.14 -26.71 24.81
N ALA A 371 -81.13 -25.82 25.02
CA ALA A 371 -81.04 -24.43 24.61
C ALA A 371 -79.86 -23.70 25.29
N ALA A 372 -79.64 -23.93 26.58
CA ALA A 372 -78.48 -23.39 27.30
C ALA A 372 -77.13 -23.93 26.76
N GLN A 373 -77.06 -25.21 26.39
CA GLN A 373 -75.87 -25.78 25.74
C GLN A 373 -75.60 -25.18 24.36
N ARG A 374 -76.66 -24.84 23.60
CA ARG A 374 -76.52 -24.12 22.31
C ARG A 374 -75.98 -22.70 22.52
N ILE A 375 -76.45 -21.98 23.55
CA ILE A 375 -75.90 -20.66 23.93
C ILE A 375 -74.40 -20.74 24.24
N VAL A 376 -73.96 -21.71 25.03
CA VAL A 376 -72.53 -21.87 25.37
C VAL A 376 -71.69 -22.18 24.13
N ARG A 377 -72.22 -23.00 23.21
CA ARG A 377 -71.55 -23.31 21.93
C ARG A 377 -71.43 -22.07 21.04
N ASP A 378 -72.52 -21.33 20.85
CA ASP A 378 -72.52 -20.11 20.04
C ASP A 378 -71.63 -19.02 20.67
N GLY A 379 -71.59 -18.92 22.00
CA GLY A 379 -70.68 -18.03 22.73
C GLY A 379 -69.19 -18.35 22.52
N LYS A 380 -68.81 -19.64 22.57
CA LYS A 380 -67.44 -20.07 22.25
C LYS A 380 -67.09 -19.74 20.80
N ARG A 381 -68.02 -20.00 19.86
CA ARG A 381 -67.84 -19.69 18.44
C ARG A 381 -67.65 -18.20 18.18
N ALA A 382 -68.43 -17.33 18.82
CA ALA A 382 -68.25 -15.88 18.75
C ALA A 382 -66.86 -15.46 19.24
N GLY A 383 -66.39 -16.05 20.36
CA GLY A 383 -65.04 -15.81 20.89
C GLY A 383 -63.93 -16.19 19.91
N GLU A 384 -64.06 -17.32 19.22
CA GLU A 384 -63.10 -17.76 18.19
C GLU A 384 -63.06 -16.85 16.96
N VAL A 385 -64.21 -16.31 16.54
CA VAL A 385 -64.29 -15.35 15.43
C VAL A 385 -63.58 -14.05 15.83
N ILE A 386 -63.84 -13.54 17.03
CA ILE A 386 -63.19 -12.33 17.56
C ILE A 386 -61.68 -12.54 17.73
N ALA A 387 -61.24 -13.70 18.22
CA ALA A 387 -59.82 -14.03 18.34
C ALA A 387 -59.10 -14.02 16.98
N ARG A 388 -59.73 -14.58 15.93
CA ARG A 388 -59.23 -14.52 14.55
C ARG A 388 -59.11 -13.10 14.03
N ILE A 389 -60.13 -12.26 14.23
CA ILE A 389 -60.11 -10.85 13.81
C ILE A 389 -58.99 -10.08 14.53
N ARG A 390 -58.83 -10.31 15.84
CA ARG A 390 -57.79 -9.63 16.65
C ARG A 390 -56.38 -10.06 16.29
N ALA A 391 -56.20 -11.32 15.88
CA ALA A 391 -54.92 -11.81 15.37
C ALA A 391 -54.51 -11.11 14.05
N MET A 392 -55.48 -10.75 13.21
CA MET A 392 -55.22 -10.03 11.96
C MET A 392 -54.85 -8.55 12.14
N THR A 393 -55.20 -7.93 13.29
CA THR A 393 -54.90 -6.51 13.58
C THR A 393 -53.67 -6.29 14.46
N LYS A 394 -53.14 -7.33 15.11
CA LYS A 394 -52.02 -7.17 16.03
C LYS A 394 -50.73 -6.87 15.27
N ARG A 395 -50.13 -5.70 15.55
CA ARG A 395 -48.79 -5.34 15.09
C ARG A 395 -47.79 -6.27 15.79
N ALA A 396 -47.16 -7.18 15.06
CA ALA A 396 -46.11 -8.04 15.57
C ALA A 396 -44.86 -7.87 14.71
N VAL A 397 -43.98 -6.97 15.14
CA VAL A 397 -42.55 -7.10 14.86
C VAL A 397 -42.01 -7.98 15.99
N THR A 398 -42.20 -9.29 15.87
CA THR A 398 -41.58 -10.24 16.78
C THR A 398 -40.23 -10.65 16.19
N PRO A 399 -39.13 -10.66 16.96
CA PRO A 399 -37.87 -11.21 16.47
C PRO A 399 -38.05 -12.68 16.04
N LYS A 400 -37.44 -13.06 14.91
CA LYS A 400 -37.43 -14.44 14.42
C LYS A 400 -36.53 -15.27 15.33
N GLU A 401 -37.10 -16.22 16.05
CA GLU A 401 -36.37 -17.12 16.96
C GLU A 401 -36.01 -18.43 16.25
N LYS A 402 -35.03 -19.17 16.80
CA LYS A 402 -34.69 -20.52 16.36
C LYS A 402 -35.75 -21.49 16.88
N LEU A 403 -36.48 -22.14 15.98
CA LEU A 403 -37.61 -23.01 16.31
C LEU A 403 -37.43 -24.43 15.78
N ASP A 404 -37.90 -25.41 16.56
CA ASP A 404 -38.07 -26.79 16.10
C ASP A 404 -39.50 -26.97 15.52
N PRO A 405 -39.64 -27.24 14.20
CA PRO A 405 -40.94 -27.49 13.59
C PRO A 405 -41.68 -28.69 14.18
N ASN A 406 -40.98 -29.77 14.56
CA ASN A 406 -41.61 -30.97 15.12
C ASN A 406 -42.23 -30.68 16.49
N GLU A 407 -41.54 -29.92 17.34
CA GLU A 407 -42.06 -29.46 18.63
C GLU A 407 -43.34 -28.63 18.43
N THR A 408 -43.27 -27.65 17.53
CA THR A 408 -44.40 -26.77 17.21
C THR A 408 -45.62 -27.55 16.71
N ILE A 409 -45.41 -28.57 15.88
CA ILE A 409 -46.50 -29.44 15.39
C ILE A 409 -47.12 -30.24 16.55
N ARG A 410 -46.30 -30.82 17.44
CA ARG A 410 -46.82 -31.59 18.59
C ARG A 410 -47.70 -30.74 19.50
N GLU A 411 -47.35 -29.48 19.74
CA GLU A 411 -48.16 -28.54 20.52
C GLU A 411 -49.53 -28.30 19.88
N VAL A 412 -49.56 -28.04 18.57
CA VAL A 412 -50.80 -27.84 17.83
C VAL A 412 -51.67 -29.10 17.85
N LEU A 413 -51.06 -30.28 17.69
CA LEU A 413 -51.77 -31.55 17.78
C LEU A 413 -52.41 -31.78 19.14
N ALA A 414 -51.76 -31.37 20.23
CA ALA A 414 -52.35 -31.44 21.57
C ALA A 414 -53.60 -30.56 21.70
N LEU A 415 -53.62 -29.38 21.04
CA LEU A 415 -54.77 -28.47 21.07
C LEU A 415 -55.98 -28.99 20.27
N VAL A 416 -55.75 -29.74 19.20
CA VAL A 416 -56.82 -30.26 18.33
C VAL A 416 -57.26 -31.69 18.66
N ALA A 417 -56.62 -32.34 19.65
CA ALA A 417 -56.85 -33.74 19.99
C ALA A 417 -58.33 -34.05 20.29
N ASP A 418 -59.00 -33.21 21.08
CA ASP A 418 -60.42 -33.37 21.41
C ASP A 418 -61.31 -33.25 20.17
N GLU A 419 -60.97 -32.35 19.25
CA GLU A 419 -61.76 -32.10 18.05
C GLU A 419 -61.58 -33.22 17.01
N ALA A 420 -60.35 -33.72 16.87
CA ALA A 420 -60.06 -34.91 16.07
C ALA A 420 -60.82 -36.14 16.59
N LYS A 421 -60.84 -36.33 17.93
CA LYS A 421 -61.59 -37.41 18.57
C LYS A 421 -63.10 -37.30 18.33
N LYS A 422 -63.69 -36.11 18.45
CA LYS A 422 -65.12 -35.88 18.14
C LYS A 422 -65.45 -36.23 16.69
N ASN A 423 -64.56 -35.92 15.76
CA ASN A 423 -64.75 -36.19 14.34
C ASN A 423 -64.23 -37.58 13.91
N SER A 424 -63.84 -38.45 14.86
CA SER A 424 -63.31 -39.80 14.59
C SER A 424 -62.16 -39.80 13.57
N VAL A 425 -61.28 -38.79 13.65
CA VAL A 425 -60.09 -38.65 12.80
C VAL A 425 -58.90 -39.26 13.51
N THR A 426 -58.19 -40.17 12.83
CA THR A 426 -56.92 -40.73 13.30
C THR A 426 -55.77 -39.85 12.82
N ILE A 427 -54.95 -39.37 13.74
CA ILE A 427 -53.79 -38.53 13.43
C ILE A 427 -52.53 -39.39 13.42
N GLN A 428 -51.77 -39.33 12.33
CA GLN A 428 -50.47 -39.99 12.18
C GLN A 428 -49.39 -38.93 11.94
N THR A 429 -48.24 -39.11 12.58
CA THR A 429 -47.08 -38.20 12.43
C THR A 429 -45.88 -38.96 11.89
N GLN A 430 -45.28 -38.43 10.83
CA GLN A 430 -44.08 -38.97 10.18
C GLN A 430 -42.99 -37.90 10.20
N PHE A 431 -42.32 -37.76 11.34
CA PHE A 431 -41.29 -36.74 11.52
C PHE A 431 -39.92 -37.27 11.16
N ALA A 432 -39.11 -36.46 10.46
CA ALA A 432 -37.70 -36.76 10.28
C ALA A 432 -36.95 -36.61 11.62
N ASP A 433 -36.09 -37.57 11.94
CA ASP A 433 -35.29 -37.59 13.18
C ASP A 433 -34.19 -36.52 13.19
N ASP A 434 -33.75 -36.04 12.01
CA ASP A 434 -32.66 -35.08 11.79
C ASP A 434 -33.14 -33.71 11.26
N LEU A 435 -34.37 -33.31 11.61
CA LEU A 435 -34.97 -32.08 11.07
C LEU A 435 -34.21 -30.83 11.52
N SER A 436 -33.84 -29.97 10.56
CA SER A 436 -33.17 -28.71 10.85
C SER A 436 -34.11 -27.69 11.51
N CYS A 437 -33.61 -26.85 12.43
CA CYS A 437 -34.37 -25.74 12.99
C CYS A 437 -34.67 -24.67 11.92
N VAL A 438 -35.72 -23.87 12.15
CA VAL A 438 -36.14 -22.77 11.26
C VAL A 438 -36.16 -21.44 12.00
N ALA A 439 -35.98 -20.33 11.28
CA ALA A 439 -36.10 -18.98 11.84
C ALA A 439 -37.55 -18.47 11.71
N GLY A 440 -38.24 -18.20 12.81
CA GLY A 440 -39.63 -17.75 12.73
C GLY A 440 -40.28 -17.26 14.02
N ASP A 441 -41.52 -16.81 13.88
CA ASP A 441 -42.42 -16.50 14.99
C ASP A 441 -43.23 -17.75 15.34
N ARG A 442 -43.04 -18.26 16.57
CA ARG A 442 -43.68 -19.49 17.05
C ARG A 442 -45.21 -19.41 16.96
N VAL A 443 -45.80 -18.28 17.33
CA VAL A 443 -47.25 -18.09 17.35
C VAL A 443 -47.82 -18.09 15.93
N GLN A 444 -47.13 -17.43 15.00
CA GLN A 444 -47.57 -17.40 13.60
C GLN A 444 -47.47 -18.77 12.93
N LEU A 445 -46.42 -19.55 13.22
CA LEU A 445 -46.29 -20.92 12.71
C LEU A 445 -47.35 -21.86 13.31
N GLN A 446 -47.64 -21.76 14.62
CA GLN A 446 -48.75 -22.47 15.25
C GLN A 446 -50.10 -22.12 14.59
N GLN A 447 -50.32 -20.84 14.23
CA GLN A 447 -51.54 -20.41 13.55
C GLN A 447 -51.70 -21.04 12.16
N VAL A 448 -50.62 -21.13 11.37
CA VAL A 448 -50.65 -21.81 10.07
C VAL A 448 -51.01 -23.28 10.24
N LEU A 449 -50.30 -23.98 11.13
CA LEU A 449 -50.51 -25.40 11.41
C LEU A 449 -51.93 -25.67 11.90
N LEU A 450 -52.42 -24.90 12.88
CA LEU A 450 -53.76 -25.04 13.44
C LEU A 450 -54.82 -24.87 12.35
N ASN A 451 -54.66 -23.88 11.46
CA ASN A 451 -55.62 -23.66 10.37
C ASN A 451 -55.61 -24.80 9.36
N LEU A 452 -54.44 -25.31 8.95
CA LEU A 452 -54.35 -26.44 8.02
C LEU A 452 -54.95 -27.71 8.63
N VAL A 453 -54.61 -28.03 9.87
CA VAL A 453 -55.13 -29.21 10.59
C VAL A 453 -56.64 -29.13 10.81
N MET A 454 -57.17 -27.97 11.21
CA MET A 454 -58.62 -27.79 11.36
C MET A 454 -59.36 -27.86 10.03
N ASN A 455 -58.77 -27.35 8.94
CA ASN A 455 -59.36 -27.47 7.61
C ASN A 455 -59.44 -28.93 7.15
N ALA A 456 -58.40 -29.73 7.42
CA ALA A 456 -58.37 -31.17 7.17
C ALA A 456 -59.44 -31.93 7.97
N ILE A 457 -59.51 -31.71 9.30
CA ILE A 457 -60.52 -32.34 10.16
C ILE A 457 -61.94 -32.04 9.67
N GLN A 458 -62.21 -30.78 9.32
CA GLN A 458 -63.51 -30.38 8.79
C GLN A 458 -63.83 -31.01 7.43
N ALA A 459 -62.84 -31.13 6.54
CA ALA A 459 -63.02 -31.76 5.24
C ALA A 459 -63.37 -33.26 5.35
N MET A 460 -62.99 -33.89 6.45
CA MET A 460 -63.31 -35.29 6.76
C MET A 460 -64.61 -35.48 7.54
N SER A 461 -65.21 -34.43 8.11
CA SER A 461 -66.38 -34.56 9.00
C SER A 461 -67.60 -35.26 8.36
N GLY A 462 -67.80 -35.10 7.05
CA GLY A 462 -68.89 -35.72 6.27
C GLY A 462 -68.53 -37.06 5.60
N VAL A 463 -67.29 -37.53 5.72
CA VAL A 463 -66.79 -38.73 5.03
C VAL A 463 -67.13 -39.97 5.85
N SER A 464 -67.88 -40.92 5.29
CA SER A 464 -68.32 -42.15 6.00
C SER A 464 -67.98 -43.45 5.26
N ASP A 465 -67.47 -43.32 4.04
CA ASP A 465 -67.15 -44.42 3.12
C ASP A 465 -65.70 -44.92 3.25
N ARG A 466 -64.88 -44.28 4.09
CA ARG A 466 -63.45 -44.60 4.31
C ARG A 466 -62.97 -44.16 5.70
N ALA A 467 -61.80 -44.65 6.10
CA ALA A 467 -61.13 -44.18 7.31
C ALA A 467 -60.76 -42.70 7.20
N ARG A 468 -60.94 -41.94 8.29
CA ARG A 468 -60.59 -40.52 8.36
C ARG A 468 -59.18 -40.42 8.93
N GLU A 469 -58.21 -40.17 8.06
CA GLU A 469 -56.80 -40.12 8.43
C GLU A 469 -56.22 -38.73 8.14
N LEU A 470 -55.50 -38.19 9.12
CA LEU A 470 -54.70 -36.99 9.00
C LEU A 470 -53.23 -37.37 9.16
N VAL A 471 -52.43 -37.20 8.11
CA VAL A 471 -50.99 -37.48 8.14
C VAL A 471 -50.23 -36.16 8.13
N ILE A 472 -49.35 -35.96 9.11
CA ILE A 472 -48.42 -34.82 9.12
C ILE A 472 -47.00 -35.33 8.97
N SER A 473 -46.31 -34.90 7.92
CA SER A 473 -44.91 -35.27 7.68
C SER A 473 -43.98 -34.07 7.62
N THR A 474 -42.77 -34.25 8.15
CA THR A 474 -41.69 -33.26 8.09
C THR A 474 -40.45 -33.86 7.45
N ARG A 475 -39.79 -33.10 6.57
CA ARG A 475 -38.53 -33.54 5.95
C ARG A 475 -37.63 -32.36 5.61
N ASN A 476 -36.32 -32.58 5.65
CA ASN A 476 -35.35 -31.70 5.02
C ASN A 476 -35.47 -31.85 3.49
N ILE A 477 -35.43 -30.74 2.74
CA ILE A 477 -35.40 -30.76 1.28
C ILE A 477 -34.13 -30.07 0.76
N GLU A 478 -33.75 -30.38 -0.48
CA GLU A 478 -32.71 -29.66 -1.19
C GLU A 478 -33.07 -28.15 -1.25
N GLN A 479 -32.07 -27.27 -1.27
CA GLN A 479 -32.19 -25.79 -1.16
C GLN A 479 -32.29 -25.20 0.27
N ASP A 480 -31.70 -25.86 1.28
CA ASP A 480 -31.60 -25.33 2.65
C ASP A 480 -32.97 -24.99 3.28
N GLN A 481 -33.98 -25.81 2.98
CA GLN A 481 -35.35 -25.65 3.46
C GLN A 481 -35.85 -26.90 4.19
N VAL A 482 -36.81 -26.69 5.08
CA VAL A 482 -37.62 -27.71 5.74
C VAL A 482 -39.00 -27.70 5.10
N LYS A 483 -39.51 -28.88 4.70
CA LYS A 483 -40.86 -29.06 4.18
C LYS A 483 -41.75 -29.72 5.23
N VAL A 484 -42.94 -29.14 5.43
CA VAL A 484 -44.03 -29.72 6.22
C VAL A 484 -45.19 -30.04 5.28
N THR A 485 -45.79 -31.21 5.43
CA THR A 485 -46.97 -31.65 4.67
C THR A 485 -48.08 -32.04 5.64
N VAL A 486 -49.29 -31.57 5.37
CA VAL A 486 -50.52 -31.94 6.06
C VAL A 486 -51.44 -32.58 5.03
N GLU A 487 -51.66 -33.88 5.15
CA GLU A 487 -52.44 -34.70 4.22
C GLU A 487 -53.71 -35.17 4.91
N ASP A 488 -54.85 -34.96 4.27
CA ASP A 488 -56.16 -35.42 4.72
C ASP A 488 -56.73 -36.47 3.76
N SER A 489 -57.64 -37.29 4.28
CA SER A 489 -58.43 -38.25 3.49
C SER A 489 -59.87 -37.76 3.25
N GLY A 490 -60.05 -36.44 3.11
CA GLY A 490 -61.33 -35.76 2.96
C GLY A 490 -61.92 -35.83 1.54
N THR A 491 -62.79 -34.87 1.20
CA THR A 491 -63.46 -34.79 -0.11
C THR A 491 -62.54 -34.41 -1.27
N GLY A 492 -61.30 -34.00 -0.97
CA GLY A 492 -60.29 -33.61 -1.95
C GLY A 492 -60.45 -32.21 -2.54
N LEU A 493 -59.54 -31.88 -3.45
CA LEU A 493 -59.48 -30.60 -4.17
C LEU A 493 -59.76 -30.81 -5.66
N ASP A 494 -60.56 -29.92 -6.23
CA ASP A 494 -60.77 -29.84 -7.68
C ASP A 494 -59.51 -29.24 -8.35
N PRO A 495 -58.81 -29.98 -9.25
CA PRO A 495 -57.55 -29.55 -9.86
C PRO A 495 -57.61 -28.18 -10.55
N GLU A 496 -58.77 -27.83 -11.13
CA GLU A 496 -58.95 -26.54 -11.83
C GLU A 496 -59.07 -25.35 -10.86
N LYS A 497 -59.36 -25.63 -9.58
CA LYS A 497 -59.64 -24.62 -8.55
C LYS A 497 -58.51 -24.48 -7.53
N ILE A 498 -57.48 -25.33 -7.58
CA ILE A 498 -56.34 -25.31 -6.65
C ILE A 498 -55.66 -23.94 -6.59
N ALA A 499 -55.48 -23.26 -7.72
CA ALA A 499 -54.86 -21.93 -7.73
C ALA A 499 -55.69 -20.88 -6.98
N ARG A 500 -57.01 -21.04 -6.96
CA ARG A 500 -57.96 -20.08 -6.38
C ARG A 500 -58.19 -20.27 -4.89
N ILE A 501 -57.85 -21.43 -4.32
CA ILE A 501 -58.05 -21.67 -2.87
C ILE A 501 -57.22 -20.77 -1.96
N PHE A 502 -56.18 -20.14 -2.51
CA PHE A 502 -55.34 -19.17 -1.83
C PHE A 502 -55.75 -17.71 -2.11
N GLU A 503 -56.73 -17.48 -3.00
CA GLU A 503 -57.34 -16.17 -3.20
C GLU A 503 -58.13 -15.78 -1.96
N PRO A 504 -58.05 -14.52 -1.49
CA PRO A 504 -58.91 -14.04 -0.43
C PRO A 504 -60.40 -14.27 -0.76
N PHE A 505 -61.19 -14.70 0.23
CA PHE A 505 -62.65 -14.92 0.15
C PHE A 505 -63.09 -16.12 -0.69
N TYR A 506 -62.14 -16.87 -1.26
CA TYR A 506 -62.46 -18.10 -1.94
C TYR A 506 -62.75 -19.21 -0.91
N THR A 507 -63.96 -19.76 -0.95
CA THR A 507 -64.39 -20.84 -0.06
C THR A 507 -65.44 -21.70 -0.74
N THR A 508 -65.35 -23.01 -0.53
CA THR A 508 -66.37 -23.97 -0.97
C THR A 508 -67.29 -24.39 0.19
N LYS A 509 -67.03 -23.88 1.41
CA LYS A 509 -67.79 -24.20 2.62
C LYS A 509 -68.89 -23.17 2.85
N SER A 510 -70.10 -23.63 3.19
CA SER A 510 -71.27 -22.78 3.46
C SER A 510 -71.15 -21.86 4.68
N SER A 511 -70.14 -22.06 5.54
CA SER A 511 -69.92 -21.28 6.77
C SER A 511 -68.46 -20.83 6.99
N GLY A 512 -67.61 -20.90 5.96
CA GLY A 512 -66.19 -20.55 6.07
C GLY A 512 -65.84 -19.30 5.27
N MET A 513 -65.17 -18.33 5.89
CA MET A 513 -64.85 -17.01 5.31
C MET A 513 -63.87 -17.00 4.12
N GLY A 514 -63.21 -18.12 3.80
CA GLY A 514 -62.20 -18.17 2.72
C GLY A 514 -60.92 -17.37 2.99
N MET A 515 -60.68 -16.93 4.24
CA MET A 515 -59.50 -16.13 4.60
C MET A 515 -58.35 -16.96 5.20
N GLY A 516 -58.61 -18.18 5.68
CA GLY A 516 -57.61 -18.95 6.41
C GLY A 516 -56.36 -19.27 5.58
N LEU A 517 -56.55 -19.73 4.34
CA LEU A 517 -55.44 -20.14 3.47
C LEU A 517 -54.66 -18.96 2.89
N SER A 518 -55.30 -17.82 2.63
CA SER A 518 -54.61 -16.59 2.19
C SER A 518 -53.74 -16.01 3.30
N ILE A 519 -54.22 -16.03 4.55
CA ILE A 519 -53.43 -15.66 5.74
C ILE A 519 -52.25 -16.61 5.92
N CYS A 520 -52.47 -17.92 5.78
CA CYS A 520 -51.39 -18.91 5.87
C CYS A 520 -50.30 -18.66 4.81
N ARG A 521 -50.71 -18.36 3.57
CA ARG A 521 -49.77 -18.07 2.48
C ARG A 521 -48.95 -16.81 2.75
N SER A 522 -49.59 -15.78 3.31
CA SER A 522 -48.93 -14.53 3.70
C SER A 522 -47.90 -14.77 4.82
N ILE A 523 -48.29 -15.46 5.89
CA ILE A 523 -47.41 -15.79 7.02
C ILE A 523 -46.18 -16.57 6.53
N ILE A 524 -46.38 -17.64 5.76
CA ILE A 524 -45.29 -18.47 5.24
C ILE A 524 -44.35 -17.66 4.33
N LYS A 525 -44.90 -16.77 3.49
CA LYS A 525 -44.09 -15.91 2.62
C LYS A 525 -43.24 -14.91 3.42
N THR A 526 -43.76 -14.31 4.48
CA THR A 526 -43.00 -13.43 5.40
C THR A 526 -41.87 -14.17 6.13
N HIS A 527 -42.03 -15.48 6.31
CA HIS A 527 -40.99 -16.38 6.84
C HIS A 527 -39.98 -16.84 5.77
N GLY A 528 -40.08 -16.36 4.52
CA GLY A 528 -39.17 -16.75 3.43
C GLY A 528 -39.52 -18.11 2.80
N GLY A 529 -40.72 -18.62 3.05
CA GLY A 529 -41.20 -19.92 2.59
C GLY A 529 -42.23 -19.84 1.46
N SER A 530 -42.70 -21.01 1.01
CA SER A 530 -43.82 -21.15 0.06
C SER A 530 -44.89 -22.08 0.60
N LEU A 531 -46.17 -21.78 0.37
CA LEU A 531 -47.32 -22.64 0.69
C LEU A 531 -48.08 -22.97 -0.60
N TRP A 532 -48.39 -24.26 -0.81
CA TRP A 532 -49.17 -24.75 -1.95
C TRP A 532 -50.00 -25.98 -1.56
N ALA A 533 -50.89 -26.41 -2.43
CA ALA A 533 -51.69 -27.60 -2.24
C ALA A 533 -51.65 -28.50 -3.48
N THR A 534 -51.86 -29.81 -3.28
CA THR A 534 -51.98 -30.82 -4.32
C THR A 534 -53.20 -31.70 -4.03
N ALA A 535 -53.83 -32.21 -5.08
CA ALA A 535 -54.82 -33.28 -4.93
C ALA A 535 -54.04 -34.60 -4.74
N ASN A 536 -54.52 -35.46 -3.84
CA ASN A 536 -53.90 -36.76 -3.62
C ASN A 536 -54.20 -37.68 -4.83
N ASP A 537 -53.37 -38.70 -5.05
CA ASP A 537 -53.66 -39.77 -6.05
C ASP A 537 -54.89 -40.62 -5.66
N GLY A 538 -55.37 -40.45 -4.43
CA GLY A 538 -56.63 -40.98 -3.91
C GLY A 538 -57.50 -39.88 -3.30
N PRO A 539 -58.40 -40.19 -2.35
CA PRO A 539 -59.22 -39.17 -1.70
C PRO A 539 -58.40 -38.18 -0.87
N GLY A 540 -58.96 -36.97 -0.77
CA GLY A 540 -58.42 -35.92 0.08
C GLY A 540 -57.40 -35.03 -0.61
N ALA A 541 -56.69 -34.26 0.20
CA ALA A 541 -55.81 -33.20 -0.25
C ALA A 541 -54.54 -33.13 0.58
N SER A 542 -53.48 -32.64 -0.04
CA SER A 542 -52.20 -32.41 0.61
C SER A 542 -51.83 -30.93 0.55
N PHE A 543 -51.67 -30.32 1.72
CA PHE A 543 -51.14 -28.96 1.85
C PHE A 543 -49.67 -29.03 2.25
N HIS A 544 -48.83 -28.29 1.54
CA HIS A 544 -47.39 -28.26 1.77
C HIS A 544 -46.90 -26.85 2.00
N PHE A 545 -46.01 -26.68 2.98
CA PHE A 545 -45.23 -25.46 3.06
C PHE A 545 -43.76 -25.72 3.32
N THR A 546 -42.92 -24.78 2.89
CA THR A 546 -41.48 -24.78 3.17
C THR A 546 -41.08 -23.62 4.06
N LEU A 547 -40.03 -23.80 4.85
CA LEU A 547 -39.39 -22.74 5.63
C LEU A 547 -37.87 -22.84 5.48
N PRO A 548 -37.14 -21.72 5.40
CA PRO A 548 -35.69 -21.73 5.36
C PRO A 548 -35.10 -22.25 6.67
N LYS A 549 -34.02 -23.00 6.57
CA LYS A 549 -33.27 -23.47 7.74
C LYS A 549 -32.66 -22.28 8.48
N TYR A 550 -32.56 -22.41 9.79
CA TYR A 550 -31.92 -21.42 10.65
C TYR A 550 -30.41 -21.44 10.39
N GLN A 551 -29.90 -20.43 9.68
CA GLN A 551 -28.47 -20.18 9.56
C GLN A 551 -28.03 -19.35 10.77
N GLY A 552 -27.45 -19.99 11.78
CA GLY A 552 -26.80 -19.28 12.89
C GLY A 552 -25.53 -18.56 12.43
N ASP A 553 -25.03 -17.60 13.22
CA ASP A 553 -23.80 -16.83 12.99
C ASP A 553 -22.53 -17.70 12.86
N GLU A 554 -22.39 -18.48 11.79
CA GLU A 554 -21.12 -19.12 11.40
C GLU A 554 -20.14 -18.12 10.75
N LYS A 555 -20.56 -16.88 10.50
CA LYS A 555 -19.69 -15.84 9.96
C LYS A 555 -18.67 -15.25 10.94
N ASN A 556 -18.73 -15.55 12.24
CA ASN A 556 -17.76 -15.04 13.23
C ASN A 556 -16.72 -16.06 13.73
N ALA A 557 -16.74 -17.32 13.27
CA ALA A 557 -15.73 -18.31 13.65
C ALA A 557 -14.54 -18.41 12.65
N GLY A 558 -14.67 -17.87 11.44
CA GLY A 558 -13.65 -17.96 10.38
C GLY A 558 -12.66 -16.81 10.29
N ALA A 559 -12.74 -15.78 11.14
CA ALA A 559 -11.89 -14.58 11.09
C ALA A 559 -10.85 -14.48 12.23
N ALA A 560 -10.68 -15.54 13.02
CA ALA A 560 -9.68 -15.59 14.11
C ALA A 560 -8.62 -16.70 13.92
N ALA A 561 -8.56 -17.30 12.73
CA ALA A 561 -7.52 -18.24 12.35
C ALA A 561 -7.10 -17.96 10.91
N ASP A 562 -6.35 -16.87 10.72
CA ASP A 562 -5.30 -16.72 9.70
C ASP A 562 -4.34 -15.59 10.11
#